data_AF-A0A7W7VKU3-F1
#
_entry.id   AF-A0A7W7VKU3-F1
#
_cell.length_a   1.000
_cell.length_b   1.000
_cell.length_c   1.000
_cell.angle_alpha   90.00
_cell.angle_beta   90.00
_cell.angle_gamma   90.00
#
_symmetry.space_group_name_H-M   'P 1'
#
loop_
_entity.id
_entity.type
_entity.pdbx_description
1 polymer ?
#
loop_
_entity_poly.entity_id
_entity_poly.type
_entity_poly.pdbx_seq_one_letter_code
_entity_poly.pdbx_strand_id
1 'polypeptide(L)'
;MDNSWGSVRILRDAYGTPLIDASTEPAAYFGLGYAQARDDLNGVLGQYLLVRGESGDPERDAVHRRWQVLEEARRGLESMPDDLRACYEAFVAGVGAWMAENPGAVPDWAPPLEPALPIGVNRMVMLFWIITDGVEALRAAGVLSNAPASEKDVGYAPLGSNAWVVRPWRTGSGETFVVSDPHLPFGGAFAMHEAVVRAGDLHYAGFCFLGAMLPPLAHNRTCAWGLTTGGPRVSDAYQIAVQGDRYLHDGEPREVLRHDGHEYVVHNGVVAPVLARDAEAVYVVCTPYMGRAGETERQFAAMVRARDVGELRAALGACAFPPQNVLAADASGDCLYQRTGRVPLRRPGQGGGVLDGNTSATGWLGVRPAEDLVQIVNPASGYLQNCNTAPDTVTPDAALAPERWHPDVFNDEPGRDTSRGRRLAELLPRAFAVSLAEVTAWALDDRWPDTGDWQARLREAASAEPERVSGWPPEHRRLLHRLLAFDGHAAPDSADATAWVAWRERIPDDGDLLDAVSQTCEDHKAYGEEYRLPTGVPGRGGAIGLDVSLRSTYYAGGTAFAGGPCLRIVALDKDGMRSWSVAMPGQAALYSRGEVKPIVFDPS
;
A
#
# COMPACT_ATOMS: atom_id res chain seq x y z
N MET A 1 22.33 24.29 -7.83
CA MET A 1 22.49 24.68 -6.42
C MET A 1 23.75 23.99 -5.94
N ASP A 2 24.69 24.74 -5.38
CA ASP A 2 25.87 24.16 -4.75
C ASP A 2 25.64 24.15 -3.24
N ASN A 3 25.92 23.02 -2.59
CA ASN A 3 25.73 22.84 -1.15
C ASN A 3 26.91 22.05 -0.56
N SER A 4 26.88 21.81 0.76
CA SER A 4 27.95 21.09 1.47
C SER A 4 28.14 19.63 1.04
N TRP A 5 27.17 19.06 0.32
CA TRP A 5 27.21 17.69 -0.18
C TRP A 5 27.59 17.59 -1.66
N GLY A 6 27.55 18.68 -2.42
CA GLY A 6 27.87 18.73 -3.85
C GLY A 6 26.98 19.69 -4.63
N SER A 7 26.97 19.52 -5.96
CA SER A 7 26.10 20.29 -6.85
C SER A 7 24.86 19.48 -7.21
N VAL A 8 23.69 20.12 -7.19
CA VAL A 8 22.41 19.53 -7.60
C VAL A 8 21.63 20.47 -8.51
N ARG A 9 21.04 19.89 -9.56
CA ARG A 9 20.13 20.55 -10.50
C ARG A 9 18.77 19.86 -10.43
N ILE A 10 17.73 20.65 -10.23
CA ILE A 10 16.33 20.19 -10.24
C ILE A 10 15.71 20.68 -11.54
N LEU A 11 15.46 19.75 -12.46
CA LEU A 11 14.64 19.99 -13.65
C LEU A 11 13.20 19.58 -13.35
N ARG A 12 12.22 20.12 -14.08
CA ARG A 12 10.83 19.66 -13.99
C ARG A 12 10.29 19.40 -15.37
N ASP A 13 9.54 18.30 -15.51
CA ASP A 13 8.80 18.02 -16.73
C ASP A 13 7.55 18.92 -16.85
N ALA A 14 6.80 18.76 -17.95
CA ALA A 14 5.58 19.53 -18.22
C ALA A 14 4.45 19.28 -17.19
N TYR A 15 4.58 18.24 -16.37
CA TYR A 15 3.62 17.83 -15.35
C TYR A 15 4.09 18.18 -13.94
N GLY A 16 5.23 18.86 -13.82
CA GLY A 16 5.80 19.28 -12.55
C GLY A 16 6.65 18.21 -11.88
N THR A 17 6.86 17.02 -12.45
CA THR A 17 7.67 15.96 -11.85
C THR A 17 9.13 16.42 -11.73
N PRO A 18 9.74 16.43 -10.54
CA PRO A 18 11.13 16.79 -10.39
C PRO A 18 12.07 15.68 -10.89
N LEU A 19 13.03 16.10 -11.72
CA LEU A 19 14.20 15.34 -12.13
C LEU A 19 15.40 15.91 -11.37
N ILE A 20 15.88 15.15 -10.39
CA ILE A 20 17.03 15.49 -9.58
C ILE A 20 18.29 14.91 -10.22
N ASP A 21 19.22 15.80 -10.60
CA ASP A 21 20.50 15.45 -11.21
C ASP A 21 21.62 16.04 -10.36
N ALA A 22 22.43 15.19 -9.72
CA ALA A 22 23.41 15.63 -8.73
C ALA A 22 24.77 14.95 -8.88
N SER A 23 25.81 15.60 -8.36
CA SER A 23 27.19 15.12 -8.40
C SER A 23 27.48 14.00 -7.39
N THR A 24 26.67 13.89 -6.33
CA THR A 24 26.81 12.91 -5.25
C THR A 24 25.42 12.47 -4.80
N GLU A 25 25.31 11.28 -4.20
CA GLU A 25 24.01 10.80 -3.71
C GLU A 25 23.41 11.70 -2.62
N PRO A 26 24.17 12.17 -1.59
CA PRO A 26 23.59 13.08 -0.61
C PRO A 26 23.12 14.40 -1.24
N ALA A 27 23.84 14.94 -2.25
CA ALA A 27 23.36 16.12 -2.98
C ALA A 27 22.06 15.85 -3.76
N ALA A 28 21.86 14.62 -4.26
CA ALA A 28 20.60 14.20 -4.87
C ALA A 28 19.47 14.20 -3.84
N TYR A 29 19.69 13.62 -2.67
CA TYR A 29 18.67 13.60 -1.61
C TYR A 29 18.38 14.99 -1.04
N PHE A 30 19.37 15.89 -0.96
CA PHE A 30 19.14 17.32 -0.71
C PHE A 30 18.18 17.92 -1.75
N GLY A 31 18.43 17.66 -3.03
CA GLY A 31 17.54 18.12 -4.10
C GLY A 31 16.12 17.55 -3.97
N LEU A 32 15.99 16.28 -3.60
CA LEU A 32 14.70 15.63 -3.40
C LEU A 32 13.93 16.26 -2.23
N GLY A 33 14.57 16.49 -1.09
CA GLY A 33 13.96 17.17 0.06
C GLY A 33 13.52 18.59 -0.27
N TYR A 34 14.37 19.34 -0.99
CA TYR A 34 14.03 20.67 -1.50
C TYR A 34 12.82 20.62 -2.45
N ALA A 35 12.77 19.65 -3.36
CA ALA A 35 11.66 19.49 -4.31
C ALA A 35 10.34 19.14 -3.60
N GLN A 36 10.36 18.20 -2.63
CA GLN A 36 9.19 17.86 -1.85
C GLN A 36 8.66 19.05 -1.04
N ALA A 37 9.54 19.78 -0.36
CA ALA A 37 9.17 20.99 0.38
C ALA A 37 8.56 22.06 -0.55
N ARG A 38 9.13 22.23 -1.75
CA ARG A 38 8.58 23.14 -2.76
C ARG A 38 7.19 22.74 -3.24
N ASP A 39 6.93 21.44 -3.35
CA ASP A 39 5.68 20.92 -3.90
C ASP A 39 4.57 20.88 -2.86
N ASP A 40 4.87 20.48 -1.62
CA ASP A 40 3.91 20.42 -0.52
C ASP A 40 4.60 20.48 0.86
N LEU A 41 5.09 21.66 1.27
CA LEU A 41 5.71 21.86 2.58
C LEU A 41 4.75 21.47 3.72
N ASN A 42 3.46 21.83 3.62
CA ASN A 42 2.50 21.55 4.68
C ASN A 42 2.29 20.05 4.87
N GLY A 43 2.23 19.28 3.78
CA GLY A 43 2.17 17.83 3.84
C GLY A 43 3.44 17.22 4.44
N VAL A 44 4.63 17.67 4.04
CA VAL A 44 5.91 17.22 4.63
C VAL A 44 5.96 17.50 6.14
N LEU A 45 5.69 18.73 6.57
CA LEU A 45 5.73 19.11 7.98
C LEU A 45 4.61 18.45 8.80
N GLY A 46 3.44 18.25 8.21
CA GLY A 46 2.33 17.53 8.83
C GLY A 46 2.68 16.06 9.10
N GLN A 47 3.36 15.40 8.17
CA GLN A 47 3.91 14.05 8.38
C GLN A 47 4.93 14.03 9.54
N TYR A 48 5.76 15.05 9.65
CA TYR A 48 6.72 15.16 10.75
C TYR A 48 6.05 15.37 12.10
N LEU A 49 4.95 16.12 12.17
CA LEU A 49 4.13 16.18 13.39
C LEU A 49 3.52 14.82 13.76
N LEU A 50 3.04 14.06 12.77
CA LEU A 50 2.55 12.70 13.01
C LEU A 50 3.65 11.82 13.60
N VAL A 51 4.82 11.78 12.98
CA VAL A 51 5.99 11.00 13.46
C VAL A 51 6.37 11.35 14.90
N ARG A 52 6.28 12.63 15.26
CA ARG A 52 6.59 13.14 16.60
C ARG A 52 5.47 12.87 17.63
N GLY A 53 4.27 12.51 17.18
CA GLY A 53 3.08 12.47 18.04
C GLY A 53 2.71 13.87 18.55
N GLU A 54 2.78 14.86 17.67
CA GLU A 54 2.50 16.28 17.95
C GLU A 54 1.50 16.86 16.94
N SER A 55 0.67 16.01 16.33
CA SER A 55 -0.27 16.39 15.27
C SER A 55 -1.49 17.17 15.76
N GLY A 56 -1.68 17.27 17.08
CA GLY A 56 -2.80 17.97 17.72
C GLY A 56 -4.03 17.09 17.94
N ASP A 57 -3.96 15.81 17.55
CA ASP A 57 -4.95 14.78 17.85
C ASP A 57 -4.39 13.89 18.98
N PRO A 58 -4.89 14.02 20.23
CA PRO A 58 -4.31 13.32 21.38
C PRO A 58 -4.34 11.79 21.27
N GLU A 59 -5.35 11.22 20.61
CA GLU A 59 -5.47 9.76 20.46
C GLU A 59 -4.45 9.24 19.46
N ARG A 60 -4.36 9.90 18.30
CA ARG A 60 -3.37 9.58 17.26
C ARG A 60 -1.93 9.80 17.75
N ASP A 61 -1.70 10.91 18.45
CA ASP A 61 -0.40 11.27 19.00
C ASP A 61 0.06 10.25 20.06
N ALA A 62 -0.85 9.79 20.93
CA ALA A 62 -0.58 8.73 21.88
C ALA A 62 -0.24 7.39 21.20
N VAL A 63 -0.86 7.06 20.05
CA VAL A 63 -0.51 5.86 19.29
C VAL A 63 0.93 5.93 18.79
N HIS A 64 1.34 7.03 18.15
CA HIS A 64 2.70 7.14 17.60
C HIS A 64 3.78 7.17 18.68
N ARG A 65 3.54 7.85 19.81
CA ARG A 65 4.46 7.83 20.97
C ARG A 65 4.53 6.46 21.63
N ARG A 66 3.39 5.77 21.78
CA ARG A 66 3.36 4.39 22.29
C ARG A 66 4.20 3.43 21.44
N TRP A 67 4.12 3.54 20.12
CA TRP A 67 4.94 2.73 19.19
C TRP A 67 6.37 3.25 18.99
N GLN A 68 6.74 4.33 19.70
CA GLN A 68 8.06 4.93 19.69
C GLN A 68 8.53 5.26 18.26
N VAL A 69 7.64 5.79 17.42
CA VAL A 69 7.91 5.99 15.97
C VAL A 69 9.20 6.79 15.77
N LEU A 70 9.36 7.91 16.47
CA LEU A 70 10.52 8.78 16.34
C LEU A 70 11.75 8.24 17.06
N GLU A 71 11.61 7.68 18.27
CA GLU A 71 12.74 7.14 19.03
C GLU A 71 13.39 5.96 18.30
N GLU A 72 12.57 5.09 17.71
CA GLU A 72 13.02 3.98 16.89
C GLU A 72 13.71 4.47 15.61
N ALA A 73 13.19 5.53 14.98
CA ALA A 73 13.83 6.16 13.84
C ALA A 73 15.20 6.74 14.18
N ARG A 74 15.33 7.41 15.35
CA ARG A 74 16.63 7.92 15.86
C ARG A 74 17.65 6.80 16.08
N ARG A 75 17.26 5.71 16.76
CA ARG A 75 18.13 4.52 16.92
C ARG A 75 18.49 3.90 15.57
N GLY A 76 17.54 3.88 14.62
CA GLY A 76 17.75 3.43 13.26
C GLY A 76 18.85 4.22 12.56
N LEU A 77 18.77 5.55 12.60
CA LEU A 77 19.75 6.49 12.04
C LEU A 77 21.15 6.32 12.67
N GLU A 78 21.22 6.15 13.99
CA GLU A 78 22.48 5.89 14.70
C GLU A 78 23.15 4.60 14.23
N SER A 79 22.36 3.54 13.98
CA SER A 79 22.87 2.24 13.53
C SER A 79 23.24 2.17 12.04
N MET A 80 22.99 3.24 11.29
CA MET A 80 23.11 3.27 9.83
C MET A 80 24.55 3.52 9.36
N PRO A 81 24.97 2.96 8.21
CA PRO A 81 26.23 3.35 7.56
C PRO A 81 26.32 4.86 7.32
N ASP A 82 27.53 5.42 7.40
CA ASP A 82 27.75 6.88 7.35
C ASP A 82 27.31 7.50 6.00
N ASP A 83 27.48 6.77 4.90
CA ASP A 83 27.05 7.19 3.56
C ASP A 83 25.53 7.35 3.47
N LEU A 84 24.77 6.37 3.96
CA LEU A 84 23.31 6.45 3.98
C LEU A 84 22.82 7.47 5.02
N ARG A 85 23.48 7.60 6.18
CA ARG A 85 23.18 8.65 7.18
C ARG A 85 23.32 10.04 6.57
N ALA A 86 24.40 10.29 5.81
CA ALA A 86 24.62 11.55 5.13
C ALA A 86 23.50 11.89 4.13
N CYS A 87 22.90 10.88 3.48
CA CYS A 87 21.74 11.09 2.60
C CYS A 87 20.49 11.60 3.36
N TYR A 88 20.20 11.08 4.56
CA TYR A 88 19.10 11.58 5.41
C TYR A 88 19.36 12.99 5.92
N GLU A 89 20.59 13.27 6.35
CA GLU A 89 21.01 14.62 6.76
C GLU A 89 20.82 15.62 5.62
N ALA A 90 21.28 15.25 4.41
CA ALA A 90 21.16 16.08 3.23
C ALA A 90 19.69 16.28 2.81
N PHE A 91 18.85 15.24 2.86
CA PHE A 91 17.42 15.34 2.55
C PHE A 91 16.73 16.39 3.44
N VAL A 92 16.90 16.28 4.75
CA VAL A 92 16.27 17.20 5.70
C VAL A 92 16.85 18.61 5.58
N ALA A 93 18.15 18.73 5.28
CA ALA A 93 18.74 20.03 4.96
C ALA A 93 18.16 20.65 3.68
N GLY A 94 17.77 19.84 2.69
CA GLY A 94 17.05 20.29 1.49
C GLY A 94 15.69 20.89 1.81
N VAL A 95 14.92 20.24 2.69
CA VAL A 95 13.65 20.77 3.22
C VAL A 95 13.89 22.12 3.92
N GLY A 96 14.88 22.16 4.82
CA GLY A 96 15.25 23.37 5.56
C GLY A 96 15.73 24.52 4.65
N ALA A 97 16.46 24.22 3.58
CA ALA A 97 16.92 25.21 2.62
C ALA A 97 15.74 25.88 1.90
N TRP A 98 14.75 25.11 1.46
CA TRP A 98 13.55 25.68 0.85
C TRP A 98 12.77 26.58 1.83
N MET A 99 12.63 26.14 3.09
CA MET A 99 12.00 26.92 4.16
C MET A 99 12.74 28.25 4.41
N ALA A 100 14.07 28.23 4.44
CA ALA A 100 14.89 29.42 4.66
C ALA A 100 14.79 30.43 3.50
N GLU A 101 14.67 29.95 2.26
CA GLU A 101 14.47 30.79 1.08
C GLU A 101 13.04 31.35 0.98
N ASN A 102 12.06 30.68 1.59
CA ASN A 102 10.64 31.00 1.50
C ASN A 102 9.99 31.18 2.89
N PRO A 103 10.49 32.08 3.76
CA PRO A 103 10.03 32.18 5.14
C PRO A 103 8.54 32.52 5.26
N GLY A 104 7.95 33.21 4.27
CA GLY A 104 6.51 33.51 4.24
C GLY A 104 5.62 32.30 3.92
N ALA A 105 6.18 31.19 3.45
CA ALA A 105 5.47 29.93 3.22
C ALA A 105 5.63 28.95 4.40
N VAL A 106 6.48 29.26 5.38
CA VAL A 106 6.73 28.41 6.55
C VAL A 106 5.63 28.66 7.59
N PRO A 107 4.86 27.64 7.98
CA PRO A 107 3.84 27.81 9.01
C PRO A 107 4.45 27.99 10.40
N ASP A 108 3.80 28.77 11.27
CA ASP A 108 4.24 29.01 12.65
C ASP A 108 4.34 27.71 13.48
N TRP A 109 3.58 26.69 13.10
CA TRP A 109 3.56 25.38 13.77
C TRP A 109 4.65 24.42 13.28
N ALA A 110 5.52 24.83 12.34
CA ALA A 110 6.54 23.96 11.76
C ALA A 110 7.40 23.28 12.85
N PRO A 111 7.45 21.93 12.89
CA PRO A 111 8.27 21.24 13.88
C PRO A 111 9.76 21.43 13.59
N PRO A 112 10.63 21.29 14.61
CA PRO A 112 12.07 21.24 14.38
C PRO A 112 12.42 20.06 13.48
N LEU A 113 13.28 20.32 12.49
CA LEU A 113 13.74 19.32 11.55
C LEU A 113 14.89 18.49 12.13
N GLU A 114 14.86 17.17 11.92
CA GLU A 114 15.96 16.26 12.24
C GLU A 114 16.03 15.08 11.26
N PRO A 115 17.22 14.49 11.00
CA PRO A 115 17.39 13.46 9.96
C PRO A 115 16.65 12.14 10.22
N ALA A 116 16.15 11.92 11.44
CA ALA A 116 15.35 10.74 11.77
C ALA A 116 13.89 10.85 11.29
N LEU A 117 13.36 12.05 11.02
CA LEU A 117 11.96 12.23 10.65
C LEU A 117 11.55 11.46 9.39
N PRO A 118 12.32 11.46 8.27
CA PRO A 118 11.99 10.68 7.08
C PRO A 118 11.91 9.16 7.32
N ILE A 119 12.77 8.63 8.22
CA ILE A 119 12.72 7.22 8.65
C ILE A 119 11.44 6.96 9.44
N GLY A 120 11.07 7.91 10.31
CA GLY A 120 9.82 7.88 11.06
C GLY A 120 8.59 7.83 10.16
N VAL A 121 8.58 8.56 9.04
CA VAL A 121 7.46 8.54 8.07
C VAL A 121 7.27 7.14 7.51
N ASN A 122 8.34 6.51 7.00
CA ASN A 122 8.28 5.14 6.51
C ASN A 122 7.83 4.16 7.60
N ARG A 123 8.40 4.26 8.80
CA ARG A 123 8.03 3.41 9.94
C ARG A 123 6.55 3.55 10.29
N MET A 124 6.04 4.77 10.42
CA MET A 124 4.65 5.06 10.75
C MET A 124 3.71 4.38 9.75
N VAL A 125 3.98 4.54 8.45
CA VAL A 125 3.15 3.93 7.41
C VAL A 125 3.26 2.41 7.43
N MET A 126 4.45 1.86 7.66
CA MET A 126 4.65 0.40 7.70
C MET A 126 4.05 -0.28 8.92
N LEU A 127 4.02 0.41 10.07
CA LEU A 127 3.43 -0.11 11.30
C LEU A 127 1.99 -0.56 11.08
N PHE A 128 1.24 0.16 10.24
CA PHE A 128 -0.12 -0.17 9.84
C PHE A 128 -0.30 -1.63 9.38
N TRP A 129 0.66 -2.16 8.61
CA TRP A 129 0.66 -3.56 8.16
C TRP A 129 1.37 -4.51 9.12
N ILE A 130 2.41 -4.03 9.81
CA ILE A 130 3.24 -4.86 10.70
C ILE A 130 2.42 -5.35 11.91
N ILE A 131 1.53 -4.53 12.45
CA ILE A 131 0.82 -4.83 13.71
C ILE A 131 -0.54 -5.47 13.50
N THR A 132 -0.98 -5.65 12.24
CA THR A 132 -2.34 -6.10 11.91
C THR A 132 -2.73 -7.34 12.70
N ASP A 133 -2.01 -8.45 12.54
CA ASP A 133 -2.43 -9.74 13.11
C ASP A 133 -2.57 -9.69 14.63
N GLY A 134 -1.64 -9.03 15.32
CA GLY A 134 -1.70 -8.85 16.78
C GLY A 134 -2.85 -7.95 17.21
N VAL A 135 -3.09 -6.84 16.52
CA VAL A 135 -4.20 -5.93 16.84
C VAL A 135 -5.55 -6.63 16.61
N GLU A 136 -5.70 -7.34 15.50
CA GLU A 136 -6.91 -8.08 15.17
C GLU A 136 -7.19 -9.21 16.16
N ALA A 137 -6.15 -9.89 16.64
CA ALA A 137 -6.30 -10.90 17.69
C ALA A 137 -6.86 -10.31 19.00
N LEU A 138 -6.40 -9.13 19.41
CA LEU A 138 -6.92 -8.45 20.60
C LEU A 138 -8.36 -7.95 20.40
N ARG A 139 -8.69 -7.45 19.21
CA ARG A 139 -10.07 -7.03 18.86
C ARG A 139 -11.03 -8.22 18.88
N ALA A 140 -10.66 -9.33 18.25
CA ALA A 140 -11.46 -10.55 18.22
C ALA A 140 -11.69 -11.12 19.63
N ALA A 141 -10.76 -10.90 20.56
CA ALA A 141 -10.88 -11.26 21.97
C ALA A 141 -11.70 -10.24 22.82
N GLY A 142 -12.16 -9.14 22.23
CA GLY A 142 -12.90 -8.09 22.93
C GLY A 142 -12.04 -7.23 23.88
N VAL A 143 -10.71 -7.31 23.77
CA VAL A 143 -9.77 -6.57 24.63
C VAL A 143 -9.66 -5.10 24.20
N LEU A 144 -9.71 -4.84 22.88
CA LEU A 144 -9.62 -3.50 22.32
C LEU A 144 -10.96 -3.10 21.69
N SER A 145 -11.51 -1.97 22.14
CA SER A 145 -12.64 -1.29 21.49
C SER A 145 -12.18 -0.17 20.55
N ASN A 146 -11.13 0.57 20.94
CA ASN A 146 -10.46 1.60 20.13
C ASN A 146 -8.97 1.26 20.03
N ALA A 147 -8.60 0.45 19.02
CA ALA A 147 -7.21 0.09 18.79
C ALA A 147 -6.53 1.09 17.83
N PRO A 148 -5.18 1.13 17.77
CA PRO A 148 -4.51 1.72 16.61
C PRO A 148 -5.05 1.14 15.31
N ALA A 149 -5.09 1.96 14.26
CA ALA A 149 -5.58 1.54 12.96
C ALA A 149 -4.73 0.40 12.38
N SER A 150 -5.39 -0.61 11.81
CA SER A 150 -4.80 -1.75 11.10
C SER A 150 -5.30 -1.77 9.64
N GLU A 151 -4.67 -2.57 8.79
CA GLU A 151 -5.10 -2.74 7.39
C GLU A 151 -6.53 -3.26 7.20
N LYS A 152 -7.13 -3.83 8.26
CA LYS A 152 -8.50 -4.33 8.23
C LYS A 152 -9.55 -3.28 8.64
N ASP A 153 -9.14 -2.08 9.02
CA ASP A 153 -10.07 -1.00 9.38
C ASP A 153 -10.75 -0.40 8.15
N VAL A 154 -11.93 -0.94 7.85
CA VAL A 154 -12.81 -0.59 6.71
C VAL A 154 -13.18 0.90 6.69
N GLY A 155 -13.09 1.61 7.82
CA GLY A 155 -13.43 3.03 7.95
C GLY A 155 -12.29 4.02 7.64
N TYR A 156 -11.05 3.55 7.48
CA TYR A 156 -9.90 4.46 7.33
C TYR A 156 -9.59 4.77 5.85
N ALA A 157 -9.76 3.80 4.95
CA ALA A 157 -9.79 3.97 3.50
C ALA A 157 -10.11 2.63 2.80
N PRO A 158 -10.71 2.65 1.60
CA PRO A 158 -10.68 1.50 0.72
C PRO A 158 -9.25 1.29 0.21
N LEU A 159 -8.60 0.27 0.76
CA LEU A 159 -7.23 -0.11 0.44
C LEU A 159 -7.23 -1.27 -0.55
N GLY A 160 -6.31 -1.21 -1.50
CA GLY A 160 -6.09 -2.25 -2.50
C GLY A 160 -4.78 -2.00 -3.21
N SER A 161 -4.38 -2.84 -4.15
CA SER A 161 -3.26 -2.60 -5.07
C SER A 161 -3.33 -3.61 -6.22
N ASN A 162 -2.88 -3.21 -7.40
CA ASN A 162 -2.56 -4.14 -8.48
C ASN A 162 -1.05 -4.13 -8.73
N ALA A 163 -0.47 -5.30 -8.96
CA ALA A 163 0.83 -5.40 -9.60
C ALA A 163 0.84 -6.61 -10.52
N TRP A 164 1.51 -6.50 -11.66
CA TRP A 164 1.62 -7.63 -12.60
C TRP A 164 2.81 -7.47 -13.54
N VAL A 165 3.26 -8.60 -14.07
CA VAL A 165 4.42 -8.72 -14.95
C VAL A 165 4.06 -9.57 -16.17
N VAL A 166 4.49 -9.14 -17.36
CA VAL A 166 4.42 -9.93 -18.60
C VAL A 166 5.83 -10.10 -19.15
N ARG A 167 6.26 -11.36 -19.33
CA ARG A 167 7.62 -11.68 -19.79
C ARG A 167 7.79 -11.50 -21.32
N PRO A 168 9.03 -11.30 -21.82
CA PRO A 168 9.33 -10.99 -23.21
C PRO A 168 8.65 -11.87 -24.27
N TRP A 169 8.63 -13.19 -24.08
CA TRP A 169 8.09 -14.11 -25.09
C TRP A 169 6.55 -14.04 -25.22
N ARG A 170 5.87 -13.32 -24.31
CA ARG A 170 4.44 -13.00 -24.40
C ARG A 170 4.16 -11.66 -25.05
N THR A 171 5.16 -10.82 -25.25
CA THR A 171 5.01 -9.47 -25.80
C THR A 171 5.35 -9.42 -27.28
N GLY A 172 4.74 -8.50 -28.01
CA GLY A 172 5.00 -8.32 -29.44
C GLY A 172 6.35 -7.67 -29.72
N SER A 173 6.87 -6.88 -28.76
CA SER A 173 8.15 -6.19 -28.86
C SER A 173 9.34 -7.00 -28.32
N GLY A 174 9.09 -8.06 -27.54
CA GLY A 174 10.15 -8.75 -26.79
C GLY A 174 10.61 -8.00 -25.54
N GLU A 175 9.93 -6.92 -25.15
CA GLU A 175 10.15 -6.22 -23.88
C GLU A 175 9.45 -6.96 -22.74
N THR A 176 9.96 -6.80 -21.52
CA THR A 176 9.22 -7.12 -20.29
C THR A 176 8.30 -5.95 -19.96
N PHE A 177 7.07 -6.22 -19.53
CA PHE A 177 6.18 -5.20 -18.99
C PHE A 177 5.95 -5.41 -17.49
N VAL A 178 6.06 -4.33 -16.71
CA VAL A 178 5.74 -4.31 -15.27
C VAL A 178 4.74 -3.21 -15.00
N VAL A 179 3.65 -3.54 -14.32
CA VAL A 179 2.63 -2.58 -13.88
C VAL A 179 2.54 -2.60 -12.36
N SER A 180 2.50 -1.40 -11.77
CA SER A 180 2.32 -1.18 -10.34
C SER A 180 1.27 -0.09 -10.15
N ASP A 181 0.20 -0.40 -9.44
CA ASP A 181 -0.93 0.51 -9.20
C ASP A 181 -1.45 0.32 -7.76
N PRO A 182 -0.75 0.89 -6.75
CA PRO A 182 -1.22 0.81 -5.37
C PRO A 182 -2.55 1.56 -5.25
N HIS A 183 -3.50 1.06 -4.47
CA HIS A 183 -4.74 1.76 -4.16
C HIS A 183 -4.77 2.27 -2.73
N LEU A 184 -4.45 3.56 -2.56
CA LEU A 184 -4.24 4.23 -1.26
C LEU A 184 -4.92 5.60 -1.24
N PRO A 185 -5.10 6.21 -0.05
CA PRO A 185 -5.47 7.61 0.06
C PRO A 185 -4.56 8.55 -0.73
N PHE A 186 -5.14 9.57 -1.34
CA PHE A 186 -4.41 10.57 -2.14
C PHE A 186 -3.66 11.60 -1.27
N GLY A 187 -3.94 11.62 0.03
CA GLY A 187 -3.35 12.56 0.99
C GLY A 187 -3.12 11.93 2.37
N GLY A 188 -2.78 12.76 3.34
CA GLY A 188 -2.49 12.31 4.71
C GLY A 188 -1.23 11.43 4.78
N ALA A 189 -1.25 10.43 5.67
CA ALA A 189 -0.10 9.54 5.91
C ALA A 189 0.40 8.80 4.66
N PHE A 190 -0.49 8.55 3.69
CA PHE A 190 -0.20 7.81 2.46
C PHE A 190 0.07 8.72 1.25
N ALA A 191 0.16 10.04 1.42
CA ALA A 191 0.50 10.96 0.34
C ALA A 191 1.84 10.55 -0.29
N MET A 192 1.88 10.46 -1.62
CA MET A 192 3.06 10.04 -2.37
C MET A 192 3.58 11.17 -3.24
N HIS A 193 4.90 11.20 -3.44
CA HIS A 193 5.61 12.16 -4.28
C HIS A 193 6.42 11.43 -5.35
N GLU A 194 6.16 11.76 -6.62
CA GLU A 194 6.87 11.21 -7.77
C GLU A 194 8.17 11.97 -8.03
N ALA A 195 9.29 11.27 -8.20
CA ALA A 195 10.55 11.89 -8.60
C ALA A 195 11.41 10.95 -9.44
N VAL A 196 12.30 11.56 -10.24
CA VAL A 196 13.45 10.89 -10.86
C VAL A 196 14.70 11.37 -10.14
N VAL A 197 15.54 10.45 -9.69
CA VAL A 197 16.76 10.76 -8.93
C VAL A 197 17.96 10.13 -9.62
N ARG A 198 18.98 10.96 -9.91
CA ARG A 198 20.24 10.56 -10.53
C ARG A 198 21.44 11.15 -9.80
N ALA A 199 22.36 10.29 -9.40
CA ALA A 199 23.70 10.65 -8.93
C ALA A 199 24.66 9.47 -9.02
N GLY A 200 25.70 9.56 -9.86
CA GLY A 200 26.61 8.44 -10.09
C GLY A 200 25.85 7.19 -10.58
N ASP A 201 26.02 6.07 -9.87
CA ASP A 201 25.34 4.80 -10.17
C ASP A 201 23.87 4.76 -9.67
N LEU A 202 23.48 5.66 -8.77
CA LEU A 202 22.10 5.80 -8.33
C LEU A 202 21.27 6.44 -9.44
N HIS A 203 20.33 5.68 -10.00
CA HIS A 203 19.41 6.20 -11.01
C HIS A 203 18.06 5.46 -10.94
N TYR A 204 17.06 6.12 -10.35
CA TYR A 204 15.72 5.55 -10.21
C TYR A 204 14.64 6.58 -10.48
N ALA A 205 13.44 6.07 -10.76
CA ALA A 205 12.22 6.85 -10.77
C ALA A 205 11.14 6.08 -10.01
N GLY A 206 10.36 6.80 -9.22
CA GLY A 206 9.39 6.16 -8.35
C GLY A 206 8.66 7.13 -7.44
N PHE A 207 7.94 6.54 -6.50
CA PHE A 207 7.09 7.25 -5.57
C PHE A 207 7.60 7.02 -4.14
N CYS A 208 7.88 8.11 -3.45
CA CYS A 208 8.20 8.10 -2.01
C CYS A 208 6.99 8.60 -1.24
N PHE A 209 6.78 8.16 -0.01
CA PHE A 209 5.86 8.88 0.87
C PHE A 209 6.33 10.32 1.04
N LEU A 210 5.40 11.27 1.07
CA LEU A 210 5.73 12.67 1.28
C LEU A 210 6.44 12.84 2.64
N GLY A 211 7.61 13.46 2.64
CA GLY A 211 8.50 13.58 3.80
C GLY A 211 9.50 12.42 3.96
N ALA A 212 9.43 11.37 3.14
CA ALA A 212 10.40 10.28 3.05
C ALA A 212 11.21 10.35 1.75
N MET A 213 12.41 9.74 1.75
CA MET A 213 13.36 9.86 0.62
C MET A 213 13.53 8.61 -0.24
N LEU A 214 13.30 7.41 0.32
CA LEU A 214 13.49 6.14 -0.39
C LEU A 214 12.13 5.61 -0.90
N PRO A 215 12.04 5.23 -2.18
CA PRO A 215 10.76 4.84 -2.79
C PRO A 215 10.42 3.37 -2.51
N PRO A 216 9.26 3.06 -1.91
CA PRO A 216 8.75 1.69 -1.90
C PRO A 216 8.41 1.20 -3.31
N LEU A 217 7.95 2.10 -4.17
CA LEU A 217 7.49 1.79 -5.52
C LEU A 217 8.42 2.46 -6.52
N ALA A 218 9.35 1.69 -7.07
CA ALA A 218 10.34 2.25 -7.99
C ALA A 218 10.72 1.30 -9.13
N HIS A 219 11.41 1.89 -10.08
CA HIS A 219 12.20 1.21 -11.08
C HIS A 219 13.53 1.96 -11.20
N ASN A 220 14.60 1.23 -11.44
CA ASN A 220 15.92 1.75 -11.74
C ASN A 220 16.31 1.35 -13.17
N ARG A 221 17.55 1.60 -13.58
CA ARG A 221 18.01 1.35 -14.96
C ARG A 221 17.76 -0.07 -15.50
N THR A 222 17.62 -1.06 -14.61
CA THR A 222 17.63 -2.48 -14.97
C THR A 222 16.46 -3.26 -14.40
N CYS A 223 15.78 -2.74 -13.38
CA CYS A 223 14.79 -3.45 -12.59
C CYS A 223 13.57 -2.58 -12.33
N ALA A 224 12.39 -3.21 -12.27
CA ALA A 224 11.14 -2.57 -11.87
C ALA A 224 10.36 -3.46 -10.92
N TRP A 225 9.71 -2.88 -9.91
CA TRP A 225 8.88 -3.63 -8.96
C TRP A 225 7.64 -2.88 -8.50
N GLY A 226 6.58 -3.62 -8.21
CA GLY A 226 5.35 -3.15 -7.57
C GLY A 226 5.06 -3.92 -6.30
N LEU A 227 4.26 -3.32 -5.42
CA LEU A 227 3.82 -3.94 -4.18
C LEU A 227 2.30 -4.10 -4.15
N THR A 228 1.83 -5.14 -3.49
CA THR A 228 0.42 -5.28 -3.12
C THR A 228 0.24 -5.84 -1.71
N THR A 229 -0.81 -5.37 -1.03
CA THR A 229 -1.22 -5.85 0.30
C THR A 229 -1.58 -7.33 0.29
N GLY A 230 -1.23 -8.02 1.37
CA GLY A 230 -1.39 -9.46 1.56
C GLY A 230 -0.03 -10.08 1.91
N GLY A 231 0.27 -10.17 3.21
CA GLY A 231 1.58 -10.60 3.70
C GLY A 231 1.51 -11.74 4.71
N PRO A 232 2.66 -12.35 5.04
CA PRO A 232 2.73 -13.38 6.09
C PRO A 232 2.42 -12.78 7.46
N ARG A 233 2.13 -13.64 8.44
CA ARG A 233 1.80 -13.24 9.81
C ARG A 233 3.03 -12.78 10.58
N VAL A 234 3.17 -11.47 10.83
CA VAL A 234 4.40 -10.87 11.42
C VAL A 234 4.21 -10.24 12.81
N SER A 235 3.03 -10.36 13.41
CA SER A 235 2.82 -9.94 14.79
C SER A 235 1.92 -10.90 15.56
N ASP A 236 2.11 -10.93 16.88
CA ASP A 236 1.37 -11.77 17.82
C ASP A 236 0.87 -10.93 19.00
N ALA A 237 -0.32 -11.27 19.50
CA ALA A 237 -0.87 -10.71 20.72
C ALA A 237 -0.57 -11.62 21.92
N TYR A 238 -0.27 -11.02 23.06
CA TYR A 238 -0.04 -11.73 24.31
C TYR A 238 -0.80 -11.11 25.47
N GLN A 239 -1.35 -11.96 26.34
CA GLN A 239 -1.84 -11.60 27.66
C GLN A 239 -0.78 -11.97 28.70
N ILE A 240 -0.42 -11.04 29.58
CA ILE A 240 0.58 -11.25 30.62
C ILE A 240 -0.07 -10.90 31.97
N ALA A 241 -0.18 -11.88 32.86
CA ALA A 241 -0.65 -11.68 34.22
C ALA A 241 0.32 -10.77 35.00
N VAL A 242 -0.22 -9.76 35.69
CA VAL A 242 0.53 -8.76 36.46
C VAL A 242 0.04 -8.69 37.91
N GLN A 243 0.94 -8.29 38.81
CA GLN A 243 0.64 -7.88 40.18
C GLN A 243 1.24 -6.49 40.39
N GLY A 244 0.41 -5.45 40.24
CA GLY A 244 0.90 -4.07 40.14
C GLY A 244 1.83 -3.95 38.93
N ASP A 245 3.08 -3.55 39.16
CA ASP A 245 4.08 -3.34 38.10
C ASP A 245 4.99 -4.54 37.86
N ARG A 246 4.64 -5.70 38.41
CA ARG A 246 5.46 -6.92 38.31
C ARG A 246 4.71 -8.02 37.58
N TYR A 247 5.45 -8.84 36.87
CA TYR A 247 4.93 -10.07 36.25
C TYR A 247 5.96 -11.18 36.36
N LEU A 248 5.50 -12.42 36.21
CA LEU A 248 6.38 -13.58 36.10
C LEU A 248 6.45 -14.04 34.65
N HIS A 249 7.65 -14.39 34.19
CA HIS A 249 7.86 -15.05 32.91
C HIS A 249 8.72 -16.30 33.13
N ASP A 250 8.14 -17.48 32.91
CA ASP A 250 8.70 -18.78 33.32
C ASP A 250 9.12 -18.81 34.81
N GLY A 251 8.32 -18.17 35.68
CA GLY A 251 8.58 -18.08 37.11
C GLY A 251 9.60 -17.01 37.51
N GLU A 252 10.32 -16.41 36.56
CA GLU A 252 11.27 -15.33 36.83
C GLU A 252 10.57 -13.96 36.92
N PRO A 253 10.82 -13.17 37.96
CA PRO A 253 10.20 -11.86 38.13
C PRO A 253 10.74 -10.83 37.13
N ARG A 254 9.83 -10.07 36.55
CA ARG A 254 10.08 -8.94 35.64
C ARG A 254 9.20 -7.75 36.01
N GLU A 255 9.56 -6.58 35.50
CA GLU A 255 8.85 -5.33 35.75
C GLU A 255 8.26 -4.75 34.46
N VAL A 256 7.08 -4.14 34.58
CA VAL A 256 6.48 -3.32 33.53
C VAL A 256 7.28 -2.03 33.41
N LEU A 257 7.80 -1.79 32.21
CA LEU A 257 8.60 -0.60 31.91
C LEU A 257 7.69 0.58 31.58
N ARG A 258 8.16 1.80 31.82
CA ARG A 258 7.45 3.03 31.47
C ARG A 258 8.34 4.00 30.71
N HIS A 259 7.79 4.56 29.64
CA HIS A 259 8.42 5.60 28.85
C HIS A 259 7.34 6.50 28.27
N ASP A 260 7.51 7.81 28.41
CA ASP A 260 6.61 8.82 27.84
C ASP A 260 5.11 8.58 28.14
N GLY A 261 4.80 8.23 29.40
CA GLY A 261 3.42 7.94 29.82
C GLY A 261 2.82 6.62 29.29
N HIS A 262 3.61 5.80 28.60
CA HIS A 262 3.20 4.51 28.07
C HIS A 262 3.91 3.34 28.76
N GLU A 263 3.24 2.20 28.80
CA GLU A 263 3.73 0.98 29.45
C GLU A 263 4.24 -0.02 28.43
N TYR A 264 5.29 -0.76 28.80
CA TYR A 264 5.94 -1.73 27.95
C TYR A 264 6.34 -2.97 28.74
N VAL A 265 6.48 -4.08 28.03
CA VAL A 265 7.05 -5.32 28.57
C VAL A 265 8.17 -5.80 27.67
N VAL A 266 9.09 -6.60 28.22
CA VAL A 266 10.06 -7.34 27.40
C VAL A 266 9.53 -8.75 27.20
N HIS A 267 9.16 -9.06 25.96
CA HIS A 267 8.68 -10.38 25.54
C HIS A 267 9.22 -10.70 24.13
N ASN A 268 9.51 -11.96 23.84
CA ASN A 268 10.18 -12.38 22.58
C ASN A 268 11.47 -11.60 22.22
N GLY A 269 12.18 -11.09 23.23
CA GLY A 269 13.38 -10.26 23.01
C GLY A 269 13.11 -8.86 22.46
N VAL A 270 11.85 -8.42 22.42
CA VAL A 270 11.45 -7.07 21.99
C VAL A 270 10.81 -6.29 23.13
N VAL A 271 10.92 -4.96 23.06
CA VAL A 271 10.16 -4.03 23.91
C VAL A 271 8.78 -3.84 23.28
N ALA A 272 7.78 -4.55 23.81
CA ALA A 272 6.43 -4.56 23.26
C ALA A 272 5.54 -3.55 24.01
N PRO A 273 4.80 -2.68 23.30
CA PRO A 273 3.89 -1.76 23.95
C PRO A 273 2.69 -2.50 24.55
N VAL A 274 2.29 -2.07 25.74
CA VAL A 274 1.00 -2.44 26.32
C VAL A 274 -0.09 -1.65 25.62
N LEU A 275 -1.04 -2.36 24.99
CA LEU A 275 -2.17 -1.76 24.30
C LEU A 275 -3.44 -1.70 25.16
N ALA A 276 -3.57 -2.62 26.11
CA ALA A 276 -4.63 -2.62 27.11
C ALA A 276 -4.14 -3.20 28.44
N ARG A 277 -4.82 -2.80 29.51
CA ARG A 277 -4.55 -3.26 30.88
C ARG A 277 -5.86 -3.41 31.63
N ASP A 278 -5.97 -4.48 32.41
CA ASP A 278 -6.99 -4.64 33.44
C ASP A 278 -6.33 -4.84 34.83
N ALA A 279 -7.10 -5.25 35.82
CA ALA A 279 -6.60 -5.42 37.18
C ALA A 279 -5.60 -6.58 37.34
N GLU A 280 -5.67 -7.59 36.47
CA GLU A 280 -4.94 -8.85 36.59
C GLU A 280 -3.94 -9.07 35.45
N ALA A 281 -4.06 -8.35 34.33
CA ALA A 281 -3.24 -8.56 33.15
C ALA A 281 -2.94 -7.28 32.34
N VAL A 282 -1.87 -7.37 31.54
CA VAL A 282 -1.59 -6.46 30.43
C VAL A 282 -1.63 -7.22 29.11
N TYR A 283 -2.03 -6.52 28.05
CA TYR A 283 -2.14 -7.05 26.71
C TYR A 283 -1.22 -6.31 25.76
N VAL A 284 -0.35 -7.04 25.08
CA VAL A 284 0.72 -6.47 24.25
C VAL A 284 0.67 -7.04 22.84
N VAL A 285 1.13 -6.26 21.87
CA VAL A 285 1.44 -6.75 20.52
C VAL A 285 2.95 -6.81 20.36
N CYS A 286 3.46 -8.01 20.06
CA CYS A 286 4.86 -8.24 19.76
C CYS A 286 5.05 -8.32 18.25
N THR A 287 6.06 -7.64 17.73
CA THR A 287 6.51 -7.77 16.34
C THR A 287 8.04 -7.76 16.26
N PRO A 288 8.69 -8.57 15.42
CA PRO A 288 10.15 -8.61 15.33
C PRO A 288 10.75 -7.37 14.63
N TYR A 289 9.92 -6.40 14.23
CA TYR A 289 10.33 -5.09 13.72
C TYR A 289 10.60 -4.06 14.83
N MET A 290 10.28 -4.36 16.09
CA MET A 290 10.65 -3.50 17.21
C MET A 290 12.17 -3.49 17.41
N GLY A 291 12.76 -2.31 17.52
CA GLY A 291 14.20 -2.06 17.61
C GLY A 291 14.92 -2.04 16.26
N ARG A 292 14.20 -1.94 15.12
CA ARG A 292 14.74 -2.26 13.77
C ARG A 292 14.48 -1.24 12.67
N ALA A 293 14.00 -0.03 12.98
CA ALA A 293 13.54 0.95 11.98
C ALA A 293 14.52 1.26 10.83
N GLY A 294 15.84 1.27 11.08
CA GLY A 294 16.85 1.53 10.04
C GLY A 294 17.13 0.37 9.07
N GLU A 295 16.64 -0.85 9.35
CA GLU A 295 16.87 -2.01 8.47
C GLU A 295 16.05 -1.93 7.19
N THR A 296 14.81 -1.41 7.26
CA THR A 296 13.95 -1.21 6.09
C THR A 296 14.56 -0.20 5.12
N GLU A 297 15.13 0.89 5.64
CA GLU A 297 15.80 1.91 4.83
C GLU A 297 17.01 1.33 4.08
N ARG A 298 17.83 0.51 4.77
CA ARG A 298 18.94 -0.21 4.12
C ARG A 298 18.46 -1.14 3.01
N GLN A 299 17.30 -1.79 3.20
CA GLN A 299 16.73 -2.67 2.20
C GLN A 299 16.21 -1.90 0.98
N PHE A 300 15.50 -0.77 1.15
CA PHE A 300 15.13 0.09 0.04
C PHE A 300 16.36 0.59 -0.74
N ALA A 301 17.39 1.03 -0.01
CA ALA A 301 18.64 1.48 -0.59
C ALA A 301 19.31 0.38 -1.45
N ALA A 302 19.28 -0.88 -1.00
CA ALA A 302 19.77 -2.00 -1.79
C ALA A 302 18.91 -2.26 -3.03
N MET A 303 17.57 -2.21 -2.90
CA MET A 303 16.65 -2.44 -4.02
C MET A 303 16.80 -1.42 -5.14
N VAL A 304 16.91 -0.13 -4.82
CA VAL A 304 17.11 0.91 -5.85
C VAL A 304 18.44 0.80 -6.60
N ARG A 305 19.40 0.03 -6.07
CA ARG A 305 20.70 -0.25 -6.69
C ARG A 305 20.80 -1.63 -7.35
N ALA A 306 19.77 -2.48 -7.20
CA ALA A 306 19.81 -3.84 -7.73
C ALA A 306 19.87 -3.84 -9.27
N ARG A 307 20.75 -4.67 -9.83
CA ARG A 307 21.04 -4.73 -11.27
C ARG A 307 20.25 -5.81 -12.02
N ASP A 308 19.70 -6.75 -11.29
CA ASP A 308 18.86 -7.83 -11.81
C ASP A 308 17.92 -8.38 -10.72
N VAL A 309 17.05 -9.30 -11.11
CA VAL A 309 16.13 -10.00 -10.21
C VAL A 309 16.88 -10.78 -9.12
N GLY A 310 18.09 -11.27 -9.39
CA GLY A 310 18.92 -11.97 -8.42
C GLY A 310 19.35 -11.04 -7.28
N GLU A 311 19.83 -9.84 -7.60
CA GLU A 311 20.19 -8.80 -6.63
C GLU A 311 18.96 -8.25 -5.91
N LEU A 312 17.82 -8.11 -6.59
CA LEU A 312 16.56 -7.77 -5.92
C LEU A 312 16.18 -8.84 -4.89
N ARG A 313 16.25 -10.12 -5.25
CA ARG A 313 15.97 -11.23 -4.32
C ARG A 313 16.94 -11.23 -3.14
N ALA A 314 18.22 -10.95 -3.39
CA ALA A 314 19.22 -10.83 -2.34
C ALA A 314 18.92 -9.67 -1.39
N ALA A 315 18.51 -8.51 -1.92
CA ALA A 315 18.05 -7.37 -1.12
C ALA A 315 16.83 -7.74 -0.28
N LEU A 316 15.81 -8.38 -0.87
CA LEU A 316 14.61 -8.87 -0.19
C LEU A 316 14.92 -9.88 0.92
N GLY A 317 16.05 -10.59 0.82
CA GLY A 317 16.56 -11.54 1.81
C GLY A 317 16.79 -10.98 3.21
N ALA A 318 16.91 -9.66 3.37
CA ALA A 318 17.05 -9.02 4.69
C ALA A 318 15.77 -9.05 5.55
N CYS A 319 14.61 -9.41 4.98
CA CYS A 319 13.31 -9.49 5.68
C CYS A 319 12.97 -8.22 6.50
N ALA A 320 13.32 -7.03 6.00
CA ALA A 320 13.03 -5.76 6.67
C ALA A 320 11.82 -5.01 6.08
N PHE A 321 11.33 -5.44 4.93
CA PHE A 321 10.14 -4.90 4.27
C PHE A 321 8.88 -5.25 5.08
N PRO A 322 7.83 -4.41 5.02
CA PRO A 322 6.55 -4.75 5.63
C PRO A 322 5.97 -6.04 5.04
N PRO A 323 5.00 -6.69 5.73
CA PRO A 323 4.35 -7.90 5.22
C PRO A 323 3.52 -7.59 3.96
N GLN A 324 4.13 -7.75 2.79
CA GLN A 324 3.57 -7.36 1.48
C GLN A 324 3.95 -8.38 0.40
N ASN A 325 3.26 -8.36 -0.73
CA ASN A 325 3.72 -9.01 -1.95
C ASN A 325 4.64 -8.05 -2.74
N VAL A 326 5.75 -8.57 -3.26
CA VAL A 326 6.59 -7.89 -4.24
C VAL A 326 6.53 -8.64 -5.56
N LEU A 327 6.20 -7.93 -6.63
CA LEU A 327 6.30 -8.41 -8.01
C LEU A 327 7.34 -7.58 -8.73
N ALA A 328 8.36 -8.22 -9.28
CA ALA A 328 9.48 -7.55 -9.90
C ALA A 328 9.91 -8.23 -11.20
N ALA A 329 10.60 -7.46 -12.05
CA ALA A 329 11.26 -7.98 -13.24
C ALA A 329 12.49 -7.14 -13.60
N ASP A 330 13.34 -7.69 -14.45
CA ASP A 330 14.52 -7.02 -14.97
C ASP A 330 14.61 -6.97 -16.51
N ALA A 331 15.61 -6.22 -16.97
CA ALA A 331 15.94 -6.00 -18.37
C ALA A 331 16.29 -7.28 -19.16
N SER A 332 16.61 -8.38 -18.47
CA SER A 332 16.93 -9.66 -19.10
C SER A 332 15.69 -10.51 -19.41
N GLY A 333 14.52 -10.13 -18.86
CA GLY A 333 13.28 -10.92 -18.98
C GLY A 333 13.01 -11.84 -17.80
N ASP A 334 13.83 -11.75 -16.75
CA ASP A 334 13.60 -12.46 -15.51
C ASP A 334 12.56 -11.75 -14.65
N CYS A 335 11.76 -12.52 -13.91
CA CYS A 335 10.76 -11.98 -12.99
C CYS A 335 10.66 -12.77 -11.68
N LEU A 336 10.21 -12.09 -10.64
CA LEU A 336 10.09 -12.58 -9.27
C LEU A 336 8.74 -12.17 -8.68
N TYR A 337 8.10 -13.12 -8.02
CA TYR A 337 7.11 -12.85 -6.98
C TYR A 337 7.67 -13.32 -5.64
N GLN A 338 7.54 -12.49 -4.60
CA GLN A 338 7.90 -12.86 -3.23
C GLN A 338 6.96 -12.20 -2.23
N ARG A 339 6.38 -12.99 -1.32
CA ARG A 339 5.84 -12.46 -0.06
C ARG A 339 7.00 -12.06 0.83
N THR A 340 7.01 -10.80 1.23
CA THR A 340 8.02 -10.19 2.09
C THR A 340 7.48 -10.09 3.50
N GLY A 341 8.37 -10.04 4.49
CA GLY A 341 8.01 -9.85 5.89
C GLY A 341 9.01 -10.49 6.84
N ARG A 342 9.06 -10.00 8.07
CA ARG A 342 9.85 -10.58 9.17
C ARG A 342 8.99 -11.55 9.95
N VAL A 343 8.87 -12.78 9.46
CA VAL A 343 7.95 -13.77 10.03
C VAL A 343 8.57 -14.44 11.26
N PRO A 344 7.97 -14.37 12.45
CA PRO A 344 8.44 -15.13 13.60
C PRO A 344 8.42 -16.64 13.34
N LEU A 345 9.48 -17.33 13.76
CA LEU A 345 9.51 -18.79 13.80
C LEU A 345 8.77 -19.24 15.07
N ARG A 346 7.54 -19.71 14.92
CA ARG A 346 6.68 -20.18 16.02
C ARG A 346 6.86 -21.68 16.25
N ARG A 347 6.49 -22.14 17.44
CA ARG A 347 6.48 -23.57 17.76
C ARG A 347 5.39 -24.31 16.96
N PRO A 348 5.61 -25.58 16.60
CA PRO A 348 4.58 -26.38 15.91
C PRO A 348 3.26 -26.40 16.69
N GLY A 349 2.15 -26.16 15.99
CA GLY A 349 0.80 -26.14 16.58
C GLY A 349 0.44 -24.86 17.34
N GLN A 350 1.34 -23.89 17.46
CA GLN A 350 1.02 -22.57 18.02
C GLN A 350 0.11 -21.80 17.06
N GLY A 351 -1.13 -21.54 17.49
CA GLY A 351 -2.14 -20.84 16.71
C GLY A 351 -1.98 -19.32 16.67
N GLY A 352 -3.01 -18.68 16.11
CA GLY A 352 -3.26 -17.24 16.25
C GLY A 352 -4.00 -16.89 17.54
N GLY A 353 -4.45 -15.64 17.65
CA GLY A 353 -5.21 -15.15 18.81
C GLY A 353 -4.33 -14.52 19.90
N VAL A 354 -4.91 -14.37 21.09
CA VAL A 354 -4.22 -13.84 22.27
C VAL A 354 -3.52 -14.99 22.99
N LEU A 355 -2.20 -14.98 22.98
CA LEU A 355 -1.36 -16.04 23.53
C LEU A 355 -1.01 -15.76 25.00
N ASP A 356 -0.68 -16.81 25.76
CA ASP A 356 -0.13 -16.66 27.11
C ASP A 356 1.29 -16.06 27.02
N GLY A 357 1.53 -14.88 27.60
CA GLY A 357 2.83 -14.21 27.61
C GLY A 357 3.67 -14.48 28.87
N ASN A 358 3.16 -15.26 29.83
CA ASN A 358 3.84 -15.62 31.07
C ASN A 358 4.81 -16.80 30.91
N THR A 359 4.92 -17.39 29.71
CA THR A 359 5.82 -18.54 29.45
C THR A 359 6.58 -18.44 28.12
N SER A 360 7.75 -19.07 28.04
CA SER A 360 8.48 -19.28 26.77
C SER A 360 7.90 -20.40 25.90
N ALA A 361 6.90 -21.15 26.39
CA ALA A 361 6.21 -22.18 25.62
C ALA A 361 5.41 -21.62 24.44
N THR A 362 5.07 -20.33 24.46
CA THR A 362 4.38 -19.57 23.39
C THR A 362 5.29 -18.54 22.72
N GLY A 363 6.56 -18.50 23.11
CA GLY A 363 7.56 -17.58 22.61
C GLY A 363 8.12 -17.98 21.25
N TRP A 364 8.68 -17.01 20.53
CA TRP A 364 9.32 -17.23 19.24
C TRP A 364 10.66 -17.95 19.37
N LEU A 365 10.97 -18.80 18.39
CA LEU A 365 12.25 -19.50 18.27
C LEU A 365 13.28 -18.72 17.44
N GLY A 366 12.88 -17.60 16.85
CA GLY A 366 13.68 -16.79 15.94
C GLY A 366 12.81 -16.13 14.87
N VAL A 367 13.43 -15.78 13.75
CA VAL A 367 12.77 -15.26 12.55
C VAL A 367 12.99 -16.26 11.42
N ARG A 368 11.95 -16.52 10.62
CA ARG A 368 12.06 -17.38 9.44
C ARG A 368 12.98 -16.74 8.39
N PRO A 369 13.86 -17.51 7.76
CA PRO A 369 14.69 -17.01 6.69
C PRO A 369 13.85 -16.73 5.43
N ALA A 370 14.37 -15.90 4.53
CA ALA A 370 13.61 -15.42 3.36
C ALA A 370 13.25 -16.54 2.37
N GLU A 371 14.10 -17.57 2.26
CA GLU A 371 13.86 -18.76 1.44
C GLU A 371 12.63 -19.57 1.86
N ASP A 372 12.19 -19.44 3.13
CA ASP A 372 10.99 -20.10 3.64
C ASP A 372 9.71 -19.29 3.32
N LEU A 373 9.83 -18.09 2.74
CA LEU A 373 8.69 -17.26 2.34
C LEU A 373 8.19 -17.63 0.95
N VAL A 374 6.87 -17.47 0.72
CA VAL A 374 6.25 -17.78 -0.58
C VAL A 374 6.93 -16.98 -1.67
N GLN A 375 7.48 -17.67 -2.67
CA GLN A 375 8.17 -17.05 -3.78
C GLN A 375 8.16 -17.92 -5.03
N ILE A 376 8.26 -17.28 -6.19
CA ILE A 376 8.48 -17.94 -7.48
C ILE A 376 9.30 -17.04 -8.40
N VAL A 377 10.19 -17.64 -9.17
CA VAL A 377 10.99 -16.97 -10.19
C VAL A 377 10.65 -17.59 -11.54
N ASN A 378 10.43 -16.75 -12.54
CA ASN A 378 10.29 -17.16 -13.94
C ASN A 378 9.28 -18.31 -14.17
N PRO A 379 8.01 -18.18 -13.73
CA PRO A 379 7.01 -19.21 -13.97
C PRO A 379 6.87 -19.53 -15.46
N ALA A 380 6.59 -20.80 -15.77
CA ALA A 380 6.39 -21.27 -17.14
C ALA A 380 5.19 -20.58 -17.81
N SER A 381 4.23 -20.10 -17.00
CA SER A 381 3.11 -19.29 -17.46
C SER A 381 3.56 -18.01 -18.14
N GLY A 382 4.73 -17.43 -17.87
CA GLY A 382 5.17 -16.19 -18.51
C GLY A 382 4.58 -14.89 -17.97
N TYR A 383 3.77 -14.95 -16.91
CA TYR A 383 3.22 -13.76 -16.25
C TYR A 383 3.14 -13.96 -14.74
N LEU A 384 3.04 -12.85 -14.01
CA LEU A 384 2.73 -12.78 -12.59
C LEU A 384 1.62 -11.75 -12.38
N GLN A 385 0.71 -11.98 -11.45
CA GLN A 385 -0.30 -10.99 -11.08
C GLN A 385 -0.60 -11.04 -9.59
N ASN A 386 -0.91 -9.89 -8.99
CA ASN A 386 -1.57 -9.87 -7.71
C ASN A 386 -2.48 -8.63 -7.63
N CYS A 387 -3.73 -8.88 -7.22
CA CYS A 387 -4.73 -7.85 -6.95
C CYS A 387 -5.23 -7.96 -5.50
N ASN A 388 -4.29 -8.13 -4.56
CA ASN A 388 -4.53 -8.54 -3.17
C ASN A 388 -5.19 -9.92 -3.06
N THR A 389 -4.89 -10.82 -3.99
CA THR A 389 -5.40 -12.19 -4.02
C THR A 389 -4.49 -13.14 -3.24
N ALA A 390 -4.96 -14.36 -2.98
CA ALA A 390 -4.15 -15.38 -2.32
C ALA A 390 -2.92 -15.78 -3.18
N PRO A 391 -1.80 -16.21 -2.56
CA PRO A 391 -0.54 -16.47 -3.28
C PRO A 391 -0.64 -17.50 -4.40
N ASP A 392 -1.47 -18.52 -4.22
CA ASP A 392 -1.68 -19.61 -5.16
C ASP A 392 -2.41 -19.17 -6.45
N THR A 393 -2.93 -17.94 -6.49
CA THR A 393 -3.58 -17.35 -7.67
C THR A 393 -2.66 -16.49 -8.53
N VAL A 394 -1.42 -16.22 -8.08
CA VAL A 394 -0.49 -15.27 -8.73
C VAL A 394 -0.10 -15.72 -10.14
N THR A 395 0.03 -17.03 -10.32
CA THR A 395 0.32 -17.68 -11.59
C THR A 395 -0.03 -19.17 -11.45
N PRO A 396 -0.49 -19.87 -12.51
CA PRO A 396 -0.77 -21.29 -12.45
C PRO A 396 0.53 -22.10 -12.34
N ASP A 397 1.05 -22.26 -11.12
CA ASP A 397 2.28 -22.99 -10.83
C ASP A 397 2.20 -23.74 -9.49
N ALA A 398 2.57 -25.02 -9.50
CA ALA A 398 2.54 -25.88 -8.32
C ALA A 398 3.51 -25.45 -7.21
N ALA A 399 4.50 -24.60 -7.51
CA ALA A 399 5.37 -24.01 -6.49
C ALA A 399 4.61 -23.10 -5.51
N LEU A 400 3.46 -22.56 -5.92
CA LEU A 400 2.63 -21.69 -5.08
C LEU A 400 1.49 -22.44 -4.37
N ALA A 401 1.40 -23.76 -4.52
CA ALA A 401 0.38 -24.58 -3.86
C ALA A 401 0.42 -24.37 -2.32
N PRO A 402 -0.74 -24.13 -1.67
CA PRO A 402 -0.81 -23.73 -0.27
C PRO A 402 -0.16 -24.75 0.67
N GLU A 403 -0.23 -26.05 0.37
CA GLU A 403 0.31 -27.12 1.20
C GLU A 403 1.84 -27.14 1.26
N ARG A 404 2.53 -26.42 0.37
CA ARG A 404 3.99 -26.27 0.39
C ARG A 404 4.48 -25.28 1.44
N TRP A 405 3.61 -24.38 1.88
CA TRP A 405 3.98 -23.23 2.68
C TRP A 405 3.44 -23.37 4.10
N HIS A 406 4.21 -22.89 5.07
CA HIS A 406 3.73 -22.83 6.45
C HIS A 406 2.48 -21.91 6.52
N PRO A 407 1.46 -22.21 7.34
CA PRO A 407 0.25 -21.38 7.44
C PRO A 407 0.53 -19.91 7.76
N ASP A 408 1.45 -19.60 8.68
CA ASP A 408 1.88 -18.21 8.95
C ASP A 408 2.55 -17.51 7.76
N VAL A 409 3.09 -18.27 6.81
CA VAL A 409 3.79 -17.73 5.62
C VAL A 409 2.79 -17.51 4.49
N PHE A 410 1.91 -18.49 4.25
CA PHE A 410 0.82 -18.36 3.28
C PHE A 410 -0.18 -17.29 3.72
N ASN A 411 -0.59 -17.35 4.99
CA ASN A 411 -1.44 -16.40 5.72
C ASN A 411 -2.61 -15.86 4.90
N ASP A 412 -3.35 -16.77 4.28
CA ASP A 412 -4.48 -16.44 3.42
C ASP A 412 -5.41 -17.65 3.25
N GLU A 413 -6.61 -17.42 2.72
CA GLU A 413 -7.51 -18.48 2.29
C GLU A 413 -7.10 -18.97 0.88
N PRO A 414 -6.81 -20.28 0.68
CA PRO A 414 -6.48 -20.81 -0.63
C PRO A 414 -7.50 -20.49 -1.71
N GLY A 415 -7.04 -20.02 -2.86
CA GLY A 415 -7.90 -19.65 -3.98
C GLY A 415 -8.69 -18.35 -3.77
N ARG A 416 -8.49 -17.61 -2.67
CA ARG A 416 -9.17 -16.32 -2.47
C ARG A 416 -8.80 -15.36 -3.58
N ASP A 417 -9.82 -14.83 -4.23
CA ASP A 417 -9.68 -13.93 -5.36
C ASP A 417 -10.42 -12.61 -5.10
N THR A 418 -10.18 -11.62 -5.94
CA THR A 418 -10.89 -10.34 -5.99
C THR A 418 -11.46 -10.15 -7.39
N SER A 419 -12.45 -9.27 -7.56
CA SER A 419 -12.93 -8.89 -8.91
C SER A 419 -11.80 -8.44 -9.82
N ARG A 420 -10.87 -7.62 -9.28
CA ARG A 420 -9.64 -7.22 -9.98
C ARG A 420 -8.76 -8.42 -10.36
N GLY A 421 -8.57 -9.37 -9.46
CA GLY A 421 -7.81 -10.60 -9.73
C GLY A 421 -8.45 -11.46 -10.82
N ARG A 422 -9.77 -11.69 -10.74
CA ARG A 422 -10.56 -12.36 -11.80
C ARG A 422 -10.37 -11.67 -13.16
N ARG A 423 -10.41 -10.33 -13.20
CA ARG A 423 -10.20 -9.57 -14.43
C ARG A 423 -8.81 -9.81 -15.03
N LEU A 424 -7.74 -9.82 -14.22
CA LEU A 424 -6.41 -10.17 -14.73
C LEU A 424 -6.29 -11.65 -15.13
N ALA A 425 -7.00 -12.54 -14.45
CA ALA A 425 -7.07 -13.96 -14.81
C ALA A 425 -7.80 -14.20 -16.15
N GLU A 426 -8.64 -13.28 -16.62
CA GLU A 426 -9.20 -13.30 -17.98
C GLU A 426 -8.20 -12.81 -19.03
N LEU A 427 -7.45 -11.77 -18.71
CA LEU A 427 -6.59 -11.03 -19.65
C LEU A 427 -5.23 -11.71 -19.86
N LEU A 428 -4.53 -12.04 -18.78
CA LEU A 428 -3.12 -12.47 -18.83
C LEU A 428 -2.89 -13.86 -19.43
N PRO A 429 -3.74 -14.90 -19.21
CA PRO A 429 -3.53 -16.18 -19.89
C PRO A 429 -3.60 -16.08 -21.41
N ARG A 430 -4.34 -15.10 -21.93
CA ARG A 430 -4.55 -14.85 -23.36
C ARG A 430 -3.54 -13.85 -23.95
N ALA A 431 -2.65 -13.31 -23.11
CA ALA A 431 -1.59 -12.39 -23.49
C ALA A 431 -0.54 -13.08 -24.38
N PHE A 432 -0.67 -12.92 -25.70
CA PHE A 432 0.34 -13.33 -26.69
C PHE A 432 0.56 -12.22 -27.70
N ALA A 433 1.82 -11.92 -27.99
CA ALA A 433 2.23 -10.76 -28.77
C ALA A 433 1.66 -9.42 -28.22
N VAL A 434 1.51 -9.32 -26.89
CA VAL A 434 0.91 -8.14 -26.24
C VAL A 434 1.75 -6.89 -26.51
N SER A 435 1.06 -5.82 -26.87
CA SER A 435 1.63 -4.49 -27.06
C SER A 435 1.60 -3.65 -25.79
N LEU A 436 2.46 -2.64 -25.73
CA LEU A 436 2.40 -1.63 -24.67
C LEU A 436 1.03 -0.92 -24.60
N ALA A 437 0.39 -0.72 -25.76
CA ALA A 437 -0.93 -0.09 -25.81
C ALA A 437 -2.00 -0.95 -25.12
N GLU A 438 -1.96 -2.28 -25.31
CA GLU A 438 -2.84 -3.21 -24.60
C GLU A 438 -2.54 -3.23 -23.10
N VAL A 439 -1.26 -3.28 -22.70
CA VAL A 439 -0.88 -3.20 -21.27
C VAL A 439 -1.39 -1.93 -20.62
N THR A 440 -1.26 -0.80 -21.31
CA THR A 440 -1.75 0.50 -20.86
C THR A 440 -3.26 0.50 -20.74
N ALA A 441 -3.98 -0.05 -21.73
CA ALA A 441 -5.43 -0.18 -21.67
C ALA A 441 -5.89 -1.07 -20.51
N TRP A 442 -5.18 -2.18 -20.20
CA TRP A 442 -5.50 -3.05 -19.07
C TRP A 442 -5.24 -2.39 -17.72
N ALA A 443 -4.16 -1.62 -17.60
CA ALA A 443 -3.86 -0.86 -16.39
C ALA A 443 -4.90 0.24 -16.09
N LEU A 444 -5.58 0.71 -17.12
CA LEU A 444 -6.64 1.72 -17.06
C LEU A 444 -8.05 1.12 -17.18
N ASP A 445 -8.16 -0.21 -17.16
CA ASP A 445 -9.42 -0.93 -17.35
C ASP A 445 -10.39 -0.62 -16.20
N ASP A 446 -11.48 0.04 -16.55
CA ASP A 446 -12.57 0.49 -15.68
C ASP A 446 -13.77 -0.48 -15.70
N ARG A 447 -13.64 -1.64 -16.32
CA ARG A 447 -14.69 -2.65 -16.39
C ARG A 447 -14.90 -3.32 -15.03
N TRP A 448 -16.15 -3.44 -14.62
CA TRP A 448 -16.58 -4.30 -13.53
C TRP A 448 -16.85 -5.71 -14.07
N PRO A 449 -16.02 -6.70 -13.68
CA PRO A 449 -16.08 -8.02 -14.28
C PRO A 449 -17.38 -8.77 -13.99
N ASP A 450 -17.99 -8.53 -12.82
CA ASP A 450 -19.16 -9.29 -12.35
C ASP A 450 -20.51 -8.65 -12.77
N THR A 451 -20.50 -7.59 -13.58
CA THR A 451 -21.74 -6.90 -14.03
C THR A 451 -22.72 -7.86 -14.69
N GLY A 452 -22.24 -8.78 -15.52
CA GLY A 452 -23.08 -9.75 -16.21
C GLY A 452 -23.82 -10.71 -15.26
N ASP A 453 -23.15 -11.16 -14.20
CA ASP A 453 -23.71 -12.09 -13.23
C ASP A 453 -24.82 -11.43 -12.40
N TRP A 454 -24.58 -10.20 -11.95
CA TRP A 454 -25.58 -9.41 -11.24
C TRP A 454 -26.79 -9.06 -12.12
N GLN A 455 -26.57 -8.76 -13.41
CA GLN A 455 -27.65 -8.55 -14.36
C GLN A 455 -28.47 -9.81 -14.59
N ALA A 456 -27.83 -10.99 -14.63
CA ALA A 456 -28.54 -12.25 -14.76
C ALA A 456 -29.46 -12.50 -13.56
N ARG A 457 -28.95 -12.32 -12.33
CA ARG A 457 -29.73 -12.45 -11.09
C ARG A 457 -30.89 -11.44 -11.03
N LEU A 458 -30.64 -10.17 -11.40
CA LEU A 458 -31.68 -9.13 -11.42
C LEU A 458 -32.76 -9.43 -12.47
N ARG A 459 -32.36 -9.95 -13.64
CA ARG A 459 -33.31 -10.34 -14.69
C ARG A 459 -34.17 -11.52 -14.27
N GLU A 460 -33.59 -12.50 -13.57
CA GLU A 460 -34.31 -13.63 -13.01
C GLU A 460 -35.34 -13.16 -11.97
N ALA A 461 -34.92 -12.33 -11.00
CA ALA A 461 -35.81 -11.76 -9.99
C ALA A 461 -36.98 -10.97 -10.61
N ALA A 462 -36.69 -10.09 -11.58
CA ALA A 462 -37.71 -9.32 -12.28
C ALA A 462 -38.69 -10.19 -13.08
N SER A 463 -38.22 -11.32 -13.62
CA SER A 463 -39.05 -12.27 -14.37
C SER A 463 -39.91 -13.15 -13.46
N ALA A 464 -39.46 -13.41 -12.23
CA ALA A 464 -40.21 -14.16 -11.23
C ALA A 464 -41.39 -13.36 -10.65
N GLU A 465 -41.31 -12.02 -10.63
CA GLU A 465 -42.33 -11.14 -10.08
C GLU A 465 -42.83 -10.07 -11.08
N PRO A 466 -43.40 -10.47 -12.23
CA PRO A 466 -43.75 -9.53 -13.31
C PRO A 466 -44.82 -8.53 -12.88
N GLU A 467 -45.73 -8.89 -11.98
CA GLU A 467 -46.79 -7.99 -11.49
C GLU A 467 -46.26 -6.92 -10.52
N ARG A 468 -45.22 -7.26 -9.75
CA ARG A 468 -44.54 -6.28 -8.89
C ARG A 468 -43.84 -5.23 -9.74
N VAL A 469 -43.11 -5.68 -10.76
CA VAL A 469 -42.41 -4.80 -11.70
C VAL A 469 -43.39 -3.99 -12.55
N SER A 470 -44.50 -4.58 -13.00
CA SER A 470 -45.51 -3.87 -13.81
C SER A 470 -46.23 -2.77 -13.00
N GLY A 471 -46.47 -3.02 -11.70
CA GLY A 471 -47.09 -2.08 -10.76
C GLY A 471 -46.17 -0.96 -10.26
N TRP A 472 -44.88 -1.00 -10.58
CA TRP A 472 -43.92 0.00 -10.12
C TRP A 472 -44.12 1.40 -10.75
N PRO A 473 -43.76 2.47 -10.01
CA PRO A 473 -43.63 3.81 -10.57
C PRO A 473 -42.69 3.84 -11.79
N PRO A 474 -42.89 4.75 -12.76
CA PRO A 474 -42.05 4.86 -13.96
C PRO A 474 -40.54 4.94 -13.69
N GLU A 475 -40.13 5.63 -12.64
CA GLU A 475 -38.75 5.86 -12.25
C GLU A 475 -38.04 4.59 -11.75
N HIS A 476 -38.76 3.69 -11.06
CA HIS A 476 -38.25 2.37 -10.65
C HIS A 476 -38.01 1.48 -11.87
N ARG A 477 -38.98 1.44 -12.81
CA ARG A 477 -38.83 0.70 -14.07
C ARG A 477 -37.70 1.25 -14.93
N ARG A 478 -37.52 2.58 -14.94
CA ARG A 478 -36.40 3.23 -15.63
C ARG A 478 -35.06 2.83 -15.01
N LEU A 479 -34.94 2.83 -13.69
CA LEU A 479 -33.72 2.37 -13.02
C LEU A 479 -33.44 0.89 -13.34
N LEU A 480 -34.43 0.00 -13.20
CA LEU A 480 -34.28 -1.42 -13.56
C LEU A 480 -33.75 -1.60 -14.99
N HIS A 481 -34.33 -0.87 -15.96
CA HIS A 481 -33.86 -0.93 -17.35
C HIS A 481 -32.41 -0.43 -17.49
N ARG A 482 -32.03 0.66 -16.81
CA ARG A 482 -30.64 1.16 -16.83
C ARG A 482 -29.67 0.15 -16.23
N LEU A 483 -29.99 -0.46 -15.10
CA LEU A 483 -29.15 -1.50 -14.48
C LEU A 483 -28.97 -2.71 -15.39
N LEU A 484 -30.04 -3.17 -16.05
CA LEU A 484 -30.00 -4.29 -17.00
C LEU A 484 -29.30 -3.95 -18.33
N ALA A 485 -29.17 -2.67 -18.67
CA ALA A 485 -28.51 -2.18 -19.88
C ALA A 485 -27.10 -1.64 -19.64
N PHE A 486 -26.68 -1.52 -18.38
CA PHE A 486 -25.35 -1.03 -18.01
C PHE A 486 -24.27 -1.89 -18.67
N ASP A 487 -23.31 -1.24 -19.32
CA ASP A 487 -22.25 -1.89 -20.10
C ASP A 487 -21.10 -2.46 -19.24
N GLY A 488 -21.14 -2.19 -17.93
CA GLY A 488 -20.12 -2.63 -16.98
C GLY A 488 -18.92 -1.70 -16.88
N HIS A 489 -18.91 -0.52 -17.52
CA HIS A 489 -17.78 0.40 -17.51
C HIS A 489 -17.99 1.56 -16.55
N ALA A 490 -17.04 1.76 -15.63
CA ALA A 490 -17.02 2.83 -14.65
C ALA A 490 -16.35 4.11 -15.17
N ALA A 491 -16.57 4.43 -16.46
CA ALA A 491 -15.96 5.57 -17.10
C ALA A 491 -16.29 6.88 -16.36
N PRO A 492 -15.39 7.88 -16.38
CA PRO A 492 -15.55 9.13 -15.64
C PRO A 492 -16.78 9.95 -15.97
N ASP A 493 -17.59 9.61 -16.98
CA ASP A 493 -18.84 10.25 -17.36
C ASP A 493 -20.07 9.31 -17.28
N SER A 494 -19.87 8.06 -16.83
CA SER A 494 -20.90 7.01 -16.80
C SER A 494 -21.93 7.26 -15.70
N ALA A 495 -23.08 7.83 -16.07
CA ALA A 495 -24.23 7.96 -15.17
C ALA A 495 -24.85 6.61 -14.78
N ASP A 496 -24.60 5.55 -15.56
CA ASP A 496 -25.10 4.21 -15.29
C ASP A 496 -24.23 3.51 -14.23
N ALA A 497 -22.92 3.76 -14.21
CA ALA A 497 -22.02 3.30 -13.15
C ALA A 497 -22.44 3.86 -11.78
N THR A 498 -22.82 5.14 -11.69
CA THR A 498 -23.35 5.73 -10.44
C THR A 498 -24.64 5.04 -9.98
N ALA A 499 -25.56 4.76 -10.91
CA ALA A 499 -26.81 4.05 -10.60
C ALA A 499 -26.54 2.61 -10.13
N TRP A 500 -25.58 1.94 -10.75
CA TRP A 500 -25.18 0.58 -10.41
C TRP A 500 -24.59 0.48 -9.00
N VAL A 501 -23.67 1.38 -8.63
CA VAL A 501 -23.11 1.42 -7.28
C VAL A 501 -24.22 1.68 -6.26
N ALA A 502 -25.03 2.72 -6.47
CA ALA A 502 -26.12 3.07 -5.56
C ALA A 502 -27.09 1.90 -5.33
N TRP A 503 -27.40 1.12 -6.37
CA TRP A 503 -28.20 -0.10 -6.26
C TRP A 503 -27.47 -1.22 -5.51
N ARG A 504 -26.20 -1.47 -5.85
CA ARG A 504 -25.41 -2.55 -5.25
C ARG A 504 -25.19 -2.37 -3.75
N GLU A 505 -25.00 -1.14 -3.28
CA GLU A 505 -24.87 -0.82 -1.84
C GLU A 505 -26.11 -1.19 -1.00
N ARG A 506 -27.28 -1.30 -1.65
CA ARG A 506 -28.56 -1.61 -1.00
C ARG A 506 -28.85 -3.11 -0.92
N ILE A 507 -27.97 -3.94 -1.47
CA ILE A 507 -28.15 -5.39 -1.48
C ILE A 507 -27.33 -5.98 -0.32
N PRO A 508 -27.96 -6.37 0.81
CA PRO A 508 -27.31 -7.23 1.77
C PRO A 508 -27.06 -8.63 1.17
N ASP A 509 -26.24 -9.46 1.80
CA ASP A 509 -25.79 -10.75 1.25
C ASP A 509 -26.94 -11.67 0.77
N ASP A 510 -28.10 -11.63 1.45
CA ASP A 510 -29.34 -12.34 1.10
C ASP A 510 -30.51 -11.40 0.70
N GLY A 511 -30.19 -10.18 0.26
CA GLY A 511 -31.17 -9.12 -0.01
C GLY A 511 -32.00 -9.31 -1.28
N ASP A 512 -33.25 -8.88 -1.22
CA ASP A 512 -34.12 -8.79 -2.41
C ASP A 512 -33.62 -7.70 -3.36
N LEU A 513 -33.22 -8.13 -4.57
CA LEU A 513 -32.67 -7.26 -5.60
C LEU A 513 -33.67 -6.20 -6.10
N LEU A 514 -34.96 -6.51 -6.11
CA LEU A 514 -36.03 -5.63 -6.56
C LEU A 514 -36.39 -4.58 -5.49
N ASP A 515 -36.28 -4.94 -4.20
CA ASP A 515 -36.40 -3.96 -3.11
C ASP A 515 -35.23 -2.99 -3.13
N ALA A 516 -34.01 -3.47 -3.38
CA ALA A 516 -32.85 -2.61 -3.55
C ALA A 516 -33.05 -1.59 -4.69
N VAL A 517 -33.66 -1.98 -5.82
CA VAL A 517 -34.04 -1.03 -6.89
C VAL A 517 -34.99 0.04 -6.36
N SER A 518 -36.01 -0.35 -5.60
CA SER A 518 -37.01 0.58 -5.09
C SER A 518 -36.44 1.56 -4.06
N GLN A 519 -35.66 1.06 -3.11
CA GLN A 519 -34.98 1.89 -2.10
C GLN A 519 -33.99 2.88 -2.73
N THR A 520 -33.33 2.47 -3.82
CA THR A 520 -32.41 3.35 -4.55
C THR A 520 -33.15 4.55 -5.14
N CYS A 521 -34.37 4.35 -5.67
CA CYS A 521 -35.21 5.43 -6.21
C CYS A 521 -35.70 6.42 -5.14
N GLU A 522 -36.17 5.93 -4.00
CA GLU A 522 -36.83 6.73 -2.95
C GLU A 522 -35.90 7.79 -2.33
N ASP A 523 -34.59 7.52 -2.28
CA ASP A 523 -33.62 8.46 -1.72
C ASP A 523 -33.30 9.64 -2.66
N HIS A 524 -33.79 9.63 -3.91
CA HIS A 524 -33.75 10.68 -4.96
C HIS A 524 -32.40 11.43 -5.20
N LYS A 525 -31.31 11.08 -4.51
CA LYS A 525 -30.06 11.86 -4.41
C LYS A 525 -28.81 11.15 -4.93
N ALA A 526 -28.94 9.97 -5.54
CA ALA A 526 -27.80 9.08 -5.78
C ALA A 526 -27.51 8.72 -7.25
N TYR A 527 -28.35 9.04 -8.24
CA TYR A 527 -28.10 8.67 -9.65
C TYR A 527 -28.95 9.48 -10.65
N GLY A 528 -28.41 9.79 -11.85
CA GLY A 528 -29.08 10.61 -12.88
C GLY A 528 -28.10 11.44 -13.74
N GLU A 529 -28.58 12.15 -14.77
CA GLU A 529 -27.70 12.99 -15.62
C GLU A 529 -27.04 14.14 -14.85
N GLU A 530 -27.72 14.65 -13.81
CA GLU A 530 -27.19 15.66 -12.87
C GLU A 530 -26.18 15.07 -11.86
N TYR A 531 -26.11 13.73 -11.76
CA TYR A 531 -25.20 12.96 -10.91
C TYR A 531 -24.25 12.09 -11.76
N ARG A 532 -24.03 12.47 -13.02
CA ARG A 532 -22.91 11.98 -13.83
C ARG A 532 -21.66 12.14 -13.01
N LEU A 533 -20.69 11.27 -13.22
CA LEU A 533 -19.38 11.58 -12.73
C LEU A 533 -18.88 12.86 -13.50
N PRO A 534 -18.61 14.07 -12.94
CA PRO A 534 -17.82 15.05 -13.67
C PRO A 534 -16.43 14.53 -13.99
N THR A 535 -15.96 14.96 -15.15
CA THR A 535 -14.54 15.05 -15.50
C THR A 535 -13.79 15.66 -14.33
N GLY A 536 -13.13 14.79 -13.55
CA GLY A 536 -12.46 15.17 -12.30
C GLY A 536 -13.14 14.73 -11.00
N VAL A 537 -13.96 13.67 -11.02
CA VAL A 537 -14.51 12.89 -9.87
C VAL A 537 -15.88 13.32 -9.34
N PRO A 538 -16.87 12.42 -9.42
CA PRO A 538 -17.71 11.88 -8.32
C PRO A 538 -18.61 10.64 -8.62
N GLY A 539 -18.60 9.64 -7.73
CA GLY A 539 -19.71 8.70 -7.55
C GLY A 539 -19.83 8.37 -6.07
N ARG A 540 -21.03 8.38 -5.49
CA ARG A 540 -21.23 7.91 -4.10
C ARG A 540 -20.85 6.44 -4.03
N GLY A 541 -20.06 6.08 -3.02
CA GLY A 541 -19.75 4.69 -2.68
C GLY A 541 -18.27 4.37 -2.65
N GLY A 542 -17.65 4.45 -1.48
CA GLY A 542 -16.23 4.14 -1.30
C GLY A 542 -15.92 3.64 0.11
N ALA A 543 -16.73 2.69 0.60
CA ALA A 543 -16.46 1.92 1.83
C ALA A 543 -17.23 0.58 1.89
N ILE A 544 -17.70 0.06 0.75
CA ILE A 544 -18.83 -0.90 0.74
C ILE A 544 -18.35 -2.13 -0.01
N GLY A 545 -18.63 -3.32 0.52
CA GLY A 545 -18.21 -4.64 0.01
C GLY A 545 -18.71 -4.94 -1.42
N LEU A 546 -18.25 -4.16 -2.39
CA LEU A 546 -18.60 -4.16 -3.79
C LEU A 546 -17.38 -4.50 -4.63
N ASP A 547 -17.63 -5.23 -5.72
CA ASP A 547 -16.65 -5.54 -6.73
C ASP A 547 -16.16 -4.27 -7.45
N VAL A 548 -14.85 -4.15 -7.65
CA VAL A 548 -14.22 -2.96 -8.22
C VAL A 548 -13.41 -3.30 -9.47
N SER A 549 -13.28 -2.31 -10.35
CA SER A 549 -12.49 -2.39 -11.59
C SER A 549 -10.99 -2.41 -11.30
N LEU A 550 -10.19 -2.84 -12.28
CA LEU A 550 -8.73 -2.80 -12.16
C LEU A 550 -8.26 -1.40 -11.83
N ARG A 551 -8.71 -0.41 -12.60
CA ARG A 551 -8.56 1.00 -12.23
C ARG A 551 -9.66 1.41 -11.27
N SER A 552 -9.31 1.62 -10.00
CA SER A 552 -10.25 1.99 -8.93
C SER A 552 -10.03 3.40 -8.43
N THR A 553 -11.12 4.14 -8.17
CA THR A 553 -11.12 5.45 -7.51
C THR A 553 -12.25 5.52 -6.50
N TYR A 554 -11.98 6.11 -5.34
CA TYR A 554 -12.86 6.03 -4.18
C TYR A 554 -13.39 7.39 -3.70
N TYR A 555 -14.70 7.35 -3.46
CA TYR A 555 -15.69 8.37 -3.11
C TYR A 555 -15.93 8.73 -1.64
N ALA A 556 -15.65 9.94 -1.15
CA ALA A 556 -16.20 10.41 0.15
C ALA A 556 -16.73 11.85 0.04
N GLY A 557 -18.01 12.06 0.35
CA GLY A 557 -18.62 13.41 0.33
C GLY A 557 -18.54 14.14 -1.01
N GLY A 558 -18.42 13.42 -2.13
CA GLY A 558 -18.21 13.99 -3.47
C GLY A 558 -16.76 14.32 -3.81
N THR A 559 -15.80 13.96 -2.96
CA THR A 559 -14.36 14.20 -3.17
C THR A 559 -13.60 12.89 -3.34
N ALA A 560 -12.67 12.86 -4.31
CA ALA A 560 -11.68 11.80 -4.46
C ALA A 560 -10.72 11.83 -3.30
N PHE A 561 -10.72 10.76 -2.51
CA PHE A 561 -9.86 10.67 -1.35
C PHE A 561 -8.91 9.48 -1.40
N ALA A 562 -9.20 8.47 -2.21
CA ALA A 562 -8.34 7.31 -2.46
C ALA A 562 -8.58 6.78 -3.88
N GLY A 563 -7.72 5.87 -4.35
CA GLY A 563 -7.77 5.28 -5.69
C GLY A 563 -6.39 4.78 -6.04
N GLY A 564 -5.99 4.78 -7.31
CA GLY A 564 -4.60 4.49 -7.71
C GLY A 564 -3.69 5.72 -7.78
N PRO A 565 -3.18 6.28 -6.65
CA PRO A 565 -2.46 7.54 -6.65
C PRO A 565 -1.15 7.52 -7.43
N CYS A 566 -0.62 6.35 -7.76
CA CYS A 566 0.70 6.23 -8.37
C CYS A 566 0.79 5.02 -9.29
N LEU A 567 -0.05 5.03 -10.33
CA LEU A 567 0.06 4.04 -11.42
C LEU A 567 1.40 4.23 -12.12
N ARG A 568 2.11 3.13 -12.33
CA ARG A 568 3.32 3.06 -13.14
C ARG A 568 3.27 1.87 -14.08
N ILE A 569 3.66 2.11 -15.32
CA ILE A 569 3.87 1.09 -16.36
C ILE A 569 5.32 1.21 -16.80
N VAL A 570 6.04 0.10 -16.83
CA VAL A 570 7.44 0.03 -17.27
C VAL A 570 7.55 -0.98 -18.39
N ALA A 571 8.21 -0.58 -19.47
CA ALA A 571 8.72 -1.45 -20.52
C ALA A 571 10.24 -1.48 -20.39
N LEU A 572 10.82 -2.67 -20.22
CA LEU A 572 12.26 -2.83 -20.06
C LEU A 572 12.79 -4.00 -20.88
N ASP A 573 13.95 -3.78 -21.49
CA ASP A 573 14.75 -4.77 -22.19
C ASP A 573 16.24 -4.48 -21.95
N LYS A 574 17.12 -5.24 -22.62
CA LYS A 574 18.58 -5.08 -22.52
C LYS A 574 19.10 -3.73 -23.06
N ASP A 575 18.33 -3.05 -23.90
CA ASP A 575 18.73 -1.82 -24.60
C ASP A 575 18.27 -0.57 -23.82
N GLY A 576 17.31 -0.72 -22.90
CA GLY A 576 17.00 0.30 -21.92
C GLY A 576 15.60 0.15 -21.32
N MET A 577 15.10 1.27 -20.79
CA MET A 577 13.84 1.32 -20.08
C MET A 577 13.02 2.53 -20.49
N ARG A 578 11.72 2.31 -20.67
CA ARG A 578 10.72 3.34 -20.89
C ARG A 578 9.61 3.16 -19.88
N SER A 579 9.09 4.26 -19.37
CA SER A 579 8.04 4.18 -18.36
C SER A 579 7.04 5.31 -18.46
N TRP A 580 5.86 5.02 -17.93
CA TRP A 580 4.73 5.93 -17.88
C TRP A 580 4.13 5.91 -16.48
N SER A 581 3.56 7.03 -16.07
CA SER A 581 2.92 7.17 -14.78
C SER A 581 1.73 8.09 -14.79
N VAL A 582 0.94 8.02 -13.72
CA VAL A 582 0.06 9.11 -13.30
C VAL A 582 0.06 9.20 -11.77
N ALA A 583 0.22 10.42 -11.25
CA ALA A 583 0.38 10.71 -9.83
C ALA A 583 -0.73 11.62 -9.28
N MET A 584 -1.47 11.17 -8.26
CA MET A 584 -2.46 11.98 -7.54
C MET A 584 -1.85 12.65 -6.30
N PRO A 585 -2.32 13.85 -5.92
CA PRO A 585 -3.38 14.63 -6.57
C PRO A 585 -2.87 15.54 -7.72
N GLY A 586 -1.55 15.70 -7.86
CA GLY A 586 -0.94 16.68 -8.78
C GLY A 586 -1.28 16.52 -10.27
N GLN A 587 -1.70 15.33 -10.70
CA GLN A 587 -2.02 15.00 -12.09
C GLN A 587 -3.47 14.55 -12.29
N ALA A 588 -4.39 15.09 -11.48
CA ALA A 588 -5.83 14.75 -11.52
C ALA A 588 -6.47 14.84 -12.91
N ALA A 589 -6.03 15.78 -13.76
CA ALA A 589 -6.56 15.91 -15.11
C ALA A 589 -6.20 14.72 -16.01
N LEU A 590 -4.96 14.20 -15.94
CA LEU A 590 -4.56 12.97 -16.67
C LEU A 590 -5.33 11.77 -16.12
N TYR A 591 -5.36 11.65 -14.79
CA TYR A 591 -6.09 10.60 -14.09
C TYR A 591 -7.55 10.53 -14.55
N SER A 592 -8.23 11.67 -14.62
CA SER A 592 -9.64 11.76 -15.01
C SER A 592 -9.94 11.41 -16.47
N ARG A 593 -8.93 11.38 -17.34
CA ARG A 593 -9.08 10.98 -18.74
C ARG A 593 -8.64 9.54 -19.00
N GLY A 594 -8.21 8.83 -17.95
CA GLY A 594 -7.57 7.52 -18.11
C GLY A 594 -6.28 7.64 -18.93
N GLU A 595 -5.48 8.66 -18.68
CA GLU A 595 -4.22 8.89 -19.39
C GLU A 595 -3.03 8.72 -18.44
N VAL A 596 -1.91 8.28 -19.01
CA VAL A 596 -0.60 8.24 -18.35
C VAL A 596 0.39 9.13 -19.10
N LYS A 597 1.31 9.77 -18.37
CA LYS A 597 2.41 10.54 -18.97
C LYS A 597 3.64 9.68 -19.11
N PRO A 598 4.49 9.89 -20.15
CA PRO A 598 5.83 9.33 -20.14
C PRO A 598 6.66 9.93 -19.00
N ILE A 599 7.50 9.12 -18.36
CA ILE A 599 8.51 9.58 -17.40
C ILE A 599 9.77 9.92 -18.19
N VAL A 600 10.28 11.15 -18.02
CA VAL A 600 11.59 11.53 -18.54
C VAL A 600 12.67 10.90 -17.64
N PHE A 601 13.05 9.66 -17.93
CA PHE A 601 13.99 8.91 -17.10
C PHE A 601 15.45 9.33 -17.32
N ASP A 602 15.83 9.59 -18.58
CA ASP A 602 17.11 10.21 -18.92
C ASP A 602 16.88 11.52 -19.70
N PRO A 603 17.17 12.69 -19.11
CA PRO A 603 16.97 13.98 -19.76
C PRO A 603 18.11 14.38 -20.72
N SER A 604 19.10 13.51 -20.96
CA SER A 604 20.28 13.79 -21.79
C SER A 604 19.95 14.08 -23.24
#